data_AF-A0A9D4RQU1-F1
#
_entry.id   AF-A0A9D4RQU1-F1
#
_cell.length_a   1.000
_cell.length_b   1.000
_cell.length_c   1.000
_cell.angle_alpha   90.00
_cell.angle_beta   90.00
_cell.angle_gamma   90.00
#
_symmetry.space_group_name_H-M   'P 1'
#
loop_
_entity.id
_entity.type
_entity.pdbx_description
1 polymer ?
#
loop_
_entity_poly.entity_id
_entity_poly.type
_entity_poly.pdbx_seq_one_letter_code
_entity_poly.pdbx_strand_id
1 'polypeptide(L)' 'MLYKIINDLVDIPANQYLIQAPSCPKDQNRKYHQSSTFTSYHKNSFFPHTISVWNHLPATVAEAPDLVSFKQGLSSLTF' A
#
# COMPACT_ATOMS: atom_id res chain seq x y z
N MET A 1 -1.76 -4.26 6.87
CA MET A 1 -3.13 -3.71 7.04
C MET A 1 -3.67 -3.16 5.72
N LEU A 2 -2.91 -2.36 4.98
CA LEU A 2 -3.38 -1.81 3.69
C LEU A 2 -3.83 -2.89 2.68
N TYR A 3 -3.10 -4.01 2.54
CA TYR A 3 -3.55 -5.16 1.75
C TYR A 3 -4.99 -5.61 2.09
N LYS A 4 -5.32 -5.64 3.39
CA LYS A 4 -6.66 -6.04 3.84
C LYS A 4 -7.73 -5.02 3.45
N ILE A 5 -7.40 -3.72 3.51
CA ILE A 5 -8.31 -2.63 3.13
C ILE A 5 -8.60 -2.70 1.62
N ILE A 6 -7.57 -2.90 0.80
CA ILE A 6 -7.70 -2.93 -0.67
C ILE A 6 -8.48 -4.16 -1.16
N ASN A 7 -8.38 -5.28 -0.44
CA ASN A 7 -9.04 -6.55 -0.77
C ASN A 7 -10.31 -6.79 0.06
N ASP A 8 -10.91 -5.74 0.65
CA ASP A 8 -12.18 -5.81 1.40
C ASP A 8 -12.20 -6.85 2.54
N LEU A 9 -11.04 -7.14 3.13
CA LEU A 9 -10.88 -8.07 4.27
C LEU A 9 -11.10 -7.37 5.62
N VAL A 10 -11.44 -6.08 5.61
CA VAL A 10 -11.82 -5.25 6.76
C VAL A 10 -12.92 -4.30 6.33
N ASP A 11 -13.80 -3.92 7.25
CA ASP A 11 -14.89 -2.98 7.01
C ASP A 11 -14.38 -1.53 7.00
N ILE A 12 -13.57 -1.20 6.00
CA ILE A 12 -13.04 0.14 5.75
C ILE A 12 -13.20 0.42 4.25
N PRO A 13 -14.03 1.40 3.85
CA PRO A 13 -14.28 1.67 2.43
C PRO A 13 -13.03 2.27 1.76
N ALA A 14 -12.29 1.44 1.01
CA ALA A 14 -11.02 1.83 0.40
C ALA A 14 -11.16 3.05 -0.54
N ASN A 15 -12.24 3.12 -1.31
CA ASN A 15 -12.55 4.20 -2.25
C ASN A 15 -12.70 5.59 -1.61
N GLN A 16 -13.06 5.66 -0.33
CA GLN A 16 -13.24 6.92 0.39
C GLN A 16 -11.91 7.51 0.85
N TYR A 17 -10.91 6.66 1.12
CA TYR A 17 -9.64 7.07 1.74
C TYR A 17 -8.43 6.95 0.82
N LEU A 18 -8.46 6.03 -0.15
CA LEU A 18 -7.35 5.74 -1.04
C LEU A 18 -7.60 6.33 -2.43
N ILE A 19 -6.77 7.29 -2.81
CA ILE A 19 -6.77 7.88 -4.16
C ILE A 19 -5.68 7.18 -4.96
N GLN A 20 -6.07 6.55 -6.08
CA GLN A 20 -5.10 5.91 -6.98
C GLN A 20 -4.21 6.98 -7.62
N ALA A 21 -2.90 6.75 -7.60
CA ALA A 21 -1.97 7.59 -8.33
C ALA A 21 -2.12 7.35 -9.84
N PRO A 22 -1.90 8.36 -10.69
CA PRO A 22 -1.91 8.16 -12.13
C PRO A 22 -0.90 7.06 -12.51
N SER A 23 -1.42 5.99 -13.10
CA SER A 23 -0.65 4.80 -13.48
C SER A 23 0.29 5.13 -14.63
N CYS A 24 1.60 5.05 -14.40
CA CYS A 24 2.55 4.87 -15.49
C CYS A 24 2.36 3.45 -16.05
N PRO A 25 2.24 3.24 -17.38
CA PRO A 25 2.05 1.91 -17.97
C PRO A 25 3.13 0.87 -17.63
N LYS A 26 4.27 1.33 -17.08
CA LYS A 26 5.39 0.49 -16.62
C LYS A 26 5.21 -0.04 -15.19
N ASP A 27 4.37 0.59 -14.38
CA ASP A 27 4.08 0.16 -13.02
C ASP A 27 2.90 -0.79 -13.04
N GLN A 28 3.17 -2.09 -12.89
CA GLN A 28 2.12 -3.11 -12.84
C GLN A 28 1.25 -2.95 -11.58
N ASN A 29 1.80 -2.44 -10.48
CA ASN A 29 1.11 -2.33 -9.20
C ASN A 29 0.25 -1.05 -9.04
N ARG A 30 -0.90 -1.18 -8.37
CA ARG A 30 -1.73 -0.07 -7.89
C ARG A 30 -0.99 0.77 -6.85
N LYS A 31 -0.43 1.89 -7.28
CA LYS A 31 0.15 2.91 -6.41
C LYS A 31 -0.92 3.90 -5.94
N TYR A 32 -0.76 4.42 -4.73
CA TYR A 32 -1.67 5.40 -4.14
C TYR A 32 -1.00 6.75 -3.96
N HIS A 33 -1.79 7.82 -4.03
CA HIS A 33 -1.31 9.16 -3.80
C HIS A 33 -0.78 9.28 -2.36
N GLN A 34 0.49 9.65 -2.22
CA GLN A 34 1.08 9.89 -0.91
C GLN A 34 0.70 11.28 -0.42
N SER A 35 0.05 11.36 0.74
CA SER A 35 -0.27 12.64 1.37
C SER A 35 1.02 13.32 1.85
N SER A 36 1.32 14.49 1.29
CA SER A 36 2.42 15.33 1.75
C SER A 36 2.05 15.95 3.09
N THR A 37 2.84 15.67 4.12
CA THR A 37 2.71 16.29 5.44
C THR A 37 4.07 16.87 5.80
N PHE A 38 4.13 18.06 6.41
CA PHE A 38 5.40 18.71 6.74
C PHE A 38 5.91 18.34 8.14
N THR A 39 5.05 17.81 9.01
CA THR A 39 5.36 17.40 10.37
C THR A 39 5.71 15.91 10.46
N SER A 40 6.80 15.58 11.14
CA SER A 40 7.26 14.19 11.32
C SER A 40 6.23 13.30 12.02
N TYR A 41 5.45 13.86 12.95
CA TYR A 41 4.36 13.17 13.64
C TYR A 41 3.30 12.66 12.66
N HIS A 42 2.85 13.51 11.75
CA HIS A 42 1.89 13.10 10.73
C HIS A 42 2.53 12.18 9.71
N LYS A 43 3.77 12.42 9.26
CA LYS A 43 4.49 11.53 8.31
C LYS A 43 4.62 10.09 8.83
N ASN A 44 4.93 9.94 10.12
CA ASN A 44 5.13 8.65 10.77
C ASN A 44 3.83 8.05 11.33
N SER A 45 2.70 8.75 11.16
CA SER A 45 1.40 8.16 11.45
C SER A 45 1.14 6.98 10.53
N PHE A 46 0.35 6.03 11.02
CA PHE A 46 0.08 4.76 10.35
C PHE A 46 -0.29 4.92 8.86
N PHE A 47 -1.18 5.86 8.55
CA PHE A 47 -1.74 6.00 7.20
C PHE A 47 -0.72 6.49 6.14
N PRO A 48 -0.11 7.69 6.25
CA PRO A 48 0.85 8.17 5.25
C PRO A 48 2.11 7.31 5.18
N HIS A 49 2.56 6.74 6.30
CA HIS A 49 3.71 5.84 6.32
C HIS A 49 3.41 4.54 5.55
N THR A 50 2.23 3.93 5.77
CA THR A 50 1.86 2.69 5.10
C THR A 50 1.70 2.87 3.59
N ILE A 51 1.17 4.02 3.13
CA ILE A 51 1.10 4.35 1.70
C ILE A 51 2.50 4.43 1.09
N SER A 52 3.45 5.07 1.78
CA SER A 52 4.84 5.15 1.34
C SER A 52 5.43 3.75 1.15
N VAL A 53 5.31 2.89 2.17
CA VAL A 53 5.84 1.52 2.13
C VAL A 53 5.19 0.72 1.00
N TRP A 54 3.87 0.82 0.84
CA TRP A 54 3.13 0.13 -0.22
C TRP A 54 3.61 0.50 -1.62
N ASN A 55 3.83 1.79 -1.87
CA ASN A 55 4.28 2.27 -3.17
C ASN A 55 5.69 1.79 -3.55
N HIS A 56 6.50 1.38 -2.56
CA HIS A 56 7.81 0.77 -2.77
C HIS A 56 7.78 -0.75 -2.87
N LEU A 57 6.63 -1.40 -2.68
CA LEU A 57 6.53 -2.85 -2.81
C LEU A 57 6.68 -3.29 -4.28
N PRO A 58 7.40 -4.41 -4.53
CA PRO A 58 7.38 -5.06 -5.83
C PRO A 58 5.96 -5.49 -6.21
N ALA A 59 5.63 -5.42 -7.50
CA ALA A 59 4.32 -5.83 -8.01
C ALA A 59 4.00 -7.28 -7.65
N THR A 60 4.99 -8.18 -7.69
CA THR A 60 4.85 -9.59 -7.31
C THR A 60 4.34 -9.79 -5.89
N VAL A 61 4.69 -8.88 -4.97
CA VAL A 61 4.24 -8.94 -3.58
C VAL A 61 2.89 -8.25 -3.44
N ALA A 62 2.74 -7.03 -3.98
CA ALA A 62 1.52 -6.25 -3.81
C ALA A 62 0.27 -6.87 -4.48
N GLU A 63 0.46 -7.58 -5.60
CA GLU A 63 -0.59 -8.27 -6.35
C GLU A 63 -0.74 -9.74 -5.95
N ALA A 64 -0.18 -10.15 -4.80
CA ALA A 64 -0.31 -11.50 -4.31
C ALA A 64 -1.81 -11.88 -4.16
N PRO A 65 -2.19 -13.10 -4.60
CA PRO A 65 -3.59 -13.52 -4.71
C PRO A 65 -4.28 -13.69 -3.35
N ASP A 66 -3.50 -13.90 -2.29
CA ASP A 66 -4.00 -14.12 -0.95
C ASP A 66 -3.06 -13.52 0.12
N LEU A 67 -3.59 -13.38 1.33
CA LEU A 67 -2.89 -12.79 2.46
C LEU A 67 -1.66 -13.59 2.90
N VAL A 68 -1.65 -14.91 2.72
CA VAL A 68 -0.52 -15.78 3.11
C VAL A 68 0.64 -15.55 2.16
N SER A 69 0.38 -15.59 0.86
CA SER A 69 1.35 -15.30 -0.20
C SER A 69 1.92 -13.89 -0.06
N PHE A 70 1.08 -12.90 0.25
CA PHE A 70 1.51 -11.53 0.54
C PHE A 70 2.50 -11.47 1.71
N LYS A 71 2.19 -12.14 2.82
CA LYS A 71 3.05 -12.18 4.01
C LYS A 71 4.38 -12.88 3.74
N GLN A 72 4.37 -13.98 2.99
CA GLN A 72 5.58 -14.67 2.58
C GLN A 72 6.46 -13.77 1.71
N GLY A 73 5.87 -13.10 0.72
CA GLY A 73 6.57 -12.11 -0.11
C GLY A 73 7.21 -10.99 0.71
N LEU A 74 6.46 -10.43 1.67
CA LEU A 74 7.01 -9.42 2.59
C LEU A 74 8.17 -9.93 3.44
N SER A 75 8.12 -11.17 3.95
CA SER A 75 9.21 -11.73 4.76
C SER A 75 10.51 -11.93 3.98
N SER A 76 10.44 -11.99 2.65
CA SER A 76 11.62 -12.07 1.79
C SER A 76 12.25 -10.70 1.48
N LEU A 77 11.57 -9.60 1.79
CA LEU A 77 12.06 -8.24 1.57
C LEU A 77 12.80 -7.73 2.81
N THR A 78 14.04 -7.27 2.62
CA THR A 78 14.77 -6.46 3.59
C THR A 78 14.46 -4.99 3.35
N PHE A 79 13.94 -4.29 4.37
CA PHE A 79 13.61 -2.86 4.35
C PHE A 79 14.70 -2.03 5.03
#